data_AF-A0A1E7N8M3-F1
#
_entry.id   AF-A0A1E7N8M3-F1
#
_cell.length_a   1.000
_cell.length_b   1.000
_cell.length_c   1.000
_cell.angle_alpha   90.00
_cell.angle_beta   90.00
_cell.angle_gamma   90.00
#
_symmetry.space_group_name_H-M   'P 1'
#
loop_
_entity.id
_entity.type
_entity.pdbx_description
1 polymer ?
#
loop_
_entity_poly.entity_id
_entity_poly.type
_entity_poly.pdbx_seq_one_letter_code
_entity_poly.pdbx_strand_id
1 'polypeptide(L)'
;MLEHSASEEIARFTARPAGTTPPAVTALRVEPVGDPQTYAHRLREVLSGAVRTGAAQGFDVDALDESRIPSWFSAVTATTAVRGTTAANGTTAAHGTAAAHGTAGTAGKTPADVPGEVAAGAVRYGADRDEDPWDLQEWLFCFDPQLRRWRWWDATTPDGHTVLVWLDTRGETVIPCEELRWAAYACGARSVTGPLPLPVEDWRRQPSAGLPGAPA
;
A
#
# COMPACT_ATOMS: atom_id res chain seq x y z
N MET A 1 -15.33 15.62 -14.06
CA MET A 1 -15.53 15.50 -12.59
C MET A 1 -14.57 14.52 -11.91
N LEU A 2 -13.82 13.68 -12.65
CA LEU A 2 -12.86 12.71 -12.10
C LEU A 2 -11.48 13.32 -11.76
N GLU A 3 -11.01 14.32 -12.50
CA GLU A 3 -9.66 14.91 -12.33
C GLU A 3 -9.46 15.65 -10.99
N HIS A 4 -10.50 16.34 -10.50
CA HIS A 4 -10.48 16.99 -9.19
C HIS A 4 -10.25 15.99 -8.06
N SER A 5 -10.79 14.78 -8.20
CA SER A 5 -10.68 13.75 -7.17
C SER A 5 -9.30 13.13 -7.06
N ALA A 6 -8.58 12.95 -8.17
CA ALA A 6 -7.23 12.37 -8.16
C ALA A 6 -6.22 13.37 -7.59
N SER A 7 -6.33 14.64 -7.97
CA SER A 7 -5.45 15.71 -7.46
C SER A 7 -5.60 15.91 -5.95
N GLU A 8 -6.83 15.86 -5.45
CA GLU A 8 -7.12 15.90 -4.01
C GLU A 8 -6.55 14.67 -3.27
N GLU A 9 -6.73 13.45 -3.80
CA GLU A 9 -6.15 12.24 -3.21
C GLU A 9 -4.61 12.33 -3.18
N ILE A 10 -3.99 12.79 -4.27
CA ILE A 10 -2.54 12.98 -4.36
C ILE A 10 -2.04 13.98 -3.31
N ALA A 11 -2.77 15.08 -3.10
CA ALA A 11 -2.40 16.10 -2.12
C ALA A 11 -2.39 15.56 -0.67
N ARG A 12 -3.29 14.62 -0.35
CA ARG A 12 -3.38 14.00 1.00
C ARG A 12 -2.20 13.09 1.36
N PHE A 13 -1.38 12.69 0.38
CA PHE A 13 -0.15 11.97 0.68
C PHE A 13 0.94 12.88 1.26
N THR A 14 0.98 14.15 0.86
CA THR A 14 2.03 15.10 1.27
C THR A 14 1.57 16.15 2.26
N ALA A 15 0.27 16.25 2.51
CA ALA A 15 -0.30 17.17 3.49
C ALA A 15 -1.45 16.51 4.26
N ARG A 16 -1.70 16.98 5.49
CA ARG A 16 -2.91 16.61 6.22
C ARG A 16 -4.14 17.01 5.41
N PRO A 17 -5.17 16.14 5.29
CA PRO A 17 -6.39 16.49 4.58
C PRO A 17 -7.02 17.79 5.10
N ALA A 18 -7.20 18.75 4.20
CA ALA A 18 -7.99 19.95 4.42
C ALA A 18 -9.42 19.75 3.87
N GLY A 19 -10.42 20.30 4.54
CA GLY A 19 -11.80 20.31 4.05
C GLY A 19 -12.78 19.41 4.82
N THR A 20 -13.93 19.14 4.20
CA THR A 20 -15.01 18.36 4.81
C THR A 20 -14.61 16.90 4.96
N THR A 21 -14.79 16.40 6.17
CA THR A 21 -14.57 15.00 6.50
C THR A 21 -15.49 14.08 5.68
N PRO A 22 -15.00 12.91 5.20
CA PRO A 22 -15.81 12.00 4.41
C PRO A 22 -17.00 11.48 5.23
N PRO A 23 -18.12 11.14 4.57
CA PRO A 23 -19.31 10.63 5.24
C PRO A 23 -19.08 9.26 5.92
N ALA A 24 -18.10 8.48 5.44
CA ALA A 24 -17.70 7.22 6.05
C ALA A 24 -16.17 7.08 5.97
N VAL A 25 -15.55 6.82 7.13
CA VAL A 25 -14.13 6.50 7.23
C VAL A 25 -13.93 5.18 7.96
N THR A 26 -12.88 4.47 7.56
CA THR A 26 -12.40 3.28 8.26
C THR A 26 -10.89 3.37 8.40
N ALA A 27 -10.29 2.56 9.27
CA ALA A 27 -8.84 2.53 9.45
C ALA A 27 -8.28 1.12 9.43
N LEU A 28 -7.13 0.93 8.76
CA LEU A 28 -6.25 -0.20 9.05
C LEU A 28 -5.36 0.19 10.24
N ARG A 29 -5.37 -0.65 11.28
CA ARG A 29 -4.43 -0.54 12.39
C ARG A 29 -3.17 -1.32 12.04
N VAL A 30 -2.04 -0.63 12.00
CA VAL A 30 -0.74 -1.22 11.68
C VAL A 30 0.20 -1.10 12.86
N GLU A 31 0.83 -2.20 13.22
CA GLU A 31 1.95 -2.22 14.15
C GLU A 31 3.24 -2.29 13.34
N PRO A 32 3.96 -1.18 13.13
CA PRO A 32 5.20 -1.18 12.37
C PRO A 32 6.35 -1.84 13.14
N VAL A 33 7.33 -2.36 12.40
CA VAL A 33 8.66 -2.63 12.96
C VAL A 33 9.50 -1.36 12.85
N GLY A 34 10.00 -0.86 13.99
CA GLY A 34 10.80 0.36 14.05
C GLY A 34 9.96 1.60 14.33
N ASP A 35 10.44 2.75 13.85
CA ASP A 35 9.80 4.04 14.07
C ASP A 35 8.51 4.22 13.22
N PRO A 36 7.35 4.53 13.84
CA PRO A 36 6.09 4.74 13.13
C PRO A 36 6.09 5.90 12.14
N GLN A 37 6.85 6.97 12.40
CA GLN A 37 6.92 8.11 11.47
C GLN A 37 7.63 7.71 10.17
N THR A 38 8.76 7.04 10.29
CA THR A 38 9.53 6.48 9.17
C THR A 38 8.71 5.45 8.40
N TYR A 39 8.00 4.56 9.10
CA TYR A 39 7.08 3.60 8.46
C TYR A 39 5.97 4.32 7.68
N ALA A 40 5.28 5.28 8.30
CA ALA A 40 4.20 6.01 7.66
C ALA A 40 4.68 6.83 6.46
N HIS A 41 5.90 7.36 6.51
CA HIS A 41 6.54 8.06 5.40
C HIS A 41 6.76 7.13 4.21
N ARG A 42 7.34 5.94 4.43
CA ARG A 42 7.52 4.91 3.38
C ARG A 42 6.19 4.51 2.76
N LEU A 43 5.16 4.28 3.57
CA LEU A 43 3.85 3.90 3.08
C LEU A 43 3.23 5.00 2.20
N ARG A 44 3.32 6.27 2.63
CA ARG A 44 2.88 7.42 1.81
C ARG A 44 3.64 7.51 0.49
N GLU A 45 4.96 7.31 0.52
CA GLU A 45 5.81 7.35 -0.67
C GLU A 45 5.36 6.29 -1.70
N VAL A 46 5.21 5.04 -1.27
CA VAL A 46 4.77 3.91 -2.11
C VAL A 46 3.38 4.15 -2.70
N LEU A 47 2.40 4.47 -1.85
CA LEU A 47 1.02 4.66 -2.30
C LEU A 47 0.86 5.91 -3.18
N SER A 48 1.60 6.98 -2.89
CA SER A 48 1.63 8.16 -3.75
C SER A 48 2.22 7.85 -5.12
N GLY A 49 3.27 7.02 -5.18
CA GLY A 49 3.84 6.52 -6.42
C GLY A 49 2.79 5.78 -7.27
N ALA A 50 2.10 4.81 -6.67
CA ALA A 50 1.08 4.02 -7.36
C ALA A 50 -0.09 4.86 -7.90
N VAL A 51 -0.65 5.74 -7.06
CA VAL A 51 -1.77 6.63 -7.48
C VAL A 51 -1.32 7.60 -8.57
N ARG A 52 -0.10 8.14 -8.50
CA ARG A 52 0.45 9.04 -9.53
C ARG A 52 0.74 8.33 -10.84
N THR A 53 1.19 7.07 -10.79
CA THR A 53 1.39 6.23 -11.99
C THR A 53 0.07 6.07 -12.76
N GLY A 54 -1.00 5.68 -12.05
CA GLY A 54 -2.34 5.54 -12.64
C GLY A 54 -2.92 6.86 -13.15
N ALA A 55 -2.75 7.95 -12.40
CA ALA A 55 -3.22 9.28 -12.81
C ALA A 55 -2.52 9.81 -14.07
N ALA A 56 -1.25 9.44 -14.28
CA ALA A 56 -0.46 9.93 -15.43
C ALA A 56 -0.71 9.14 -16.72
N GLN A 57 -0.94 7.83 -16.64
CA GLN A 57 -1.04 6.94 -17.81
C GLN A 57 -2.47 6.47 -18.08
N GLY A 58 -3.35 6.48 -17.08
CA GLY A 58 -4.55 5.65 -17.11
C GLY A 58 -4.23 4.16 -16.94
N PHE A 59 -5.25 3.32 -17.05
CA PHE A 59 -5.15 1.86 -16.83
C PHE A 59 -5.52 1.04 -18.08
N ASP A 60 -5.75 1.68 -19.22
CA ASP A 60 -6.03 1.04 -20.53
C ASP A 60 -4.72 0.83 -21.31
N VAL A 61 -3.72 0.26 -20.64
CA VAL A 61 -2.37 0.01 -21.16
C VAL A 61 -1.91 -1.39 -20.73
N ASP A 62 -1.03 -2.00 -21.52
CA ASP A 62 -0.54 -3.36 -21.23
C ASP A 62 0.39 -3.41 -20.00
N ALA A 63 1.08 -2.32 -19.70
CA ALA A 63 1.98 -2.21 -18.55
C ALA A 63 2.07 -0.76 -18.07
N LEU A 64 2.17 -0.59 -16.76
CA LEU A 64 2.30 0.71 -16.09
C LEU A 64 3.76 1.03 -15.82
N ASP A 65 4.16 2.29 -16.03
CA ASP A 65 5.49 2.78 -15.62
C ASP A 65 5.75 2.64 -14.11
N GLU A 66 6.76 1.86 -13.77
CA GLU A 66 7.22 1.60 -12.40
C GLU A 66 8.23 2.63 -11.89
N SER A 67 8.66 3.60 -12.72
CA SER A 67 9.71 4.57 -12.35
C SER A 67 9.36 5.42 -11.12
N ARG A 68 8.06 5.55 -10.81
CA ARG A 68 7.54 6.28 -9.65
C ARG A 68 7.49 5.46 -8.37
N ILE A 69 7.75 4.16 -8.46
CA ILE A 69 7.75 3.25 -7.32
C ILE A 69 9.14 3.23 -6.70
N PRO A 70 9.24 3.43 -5.37
CA PRO A 70 10.52 3.43 -4.69
C PRO A 70 11.30 2.15 -4.96
N SER A 71 12.61 2.29 -5.17
CA SER A 71 13.39 1.18 -5.70
C SER A 71 13.46 -0.02 -4.78
N TRP A 72 13.50 0.25 -3.48
CA TRP A 72 13.45 -0.74 -2.41
C TRP A 72 12.13 -1.53 -2.41
N PHE A 73 11.00 -0.90 -2.78
CA PHE A 73 9.70 -1.57 -2.81
C PHE A 73 9.63 -2.54 -3.98
N SER A 74 10.09 -2.14 -5.18
CA SER A 74 10.18 -3.06 -6.32
C SER A 74 11.11 -4.24 -6.05
N ALA A 75 12.19 -4.04 -5.29
CA ALA A 75 13.10 -5.12 -4.94
C ALA A 75 12.43 -6.14 -4.00
N VAL A 76 11.55 -5.69 -3.10
CA VAL A 76 10.78 -6.56 -2.20
C VAL A 76 9.80 -7.42 -2.97
N THR A 77 8.99 -6.82 -3.84
CA THR A 77 8.01 -7.54 -4.67
C THR A 77 8.69 -8.58 -5.58
N ALA A 78 9.84 -8.22 -6.16
CA ALA A 78 10.63 -9.14 -7.00
C ALA A 78 11.25 -10.30 -6.21
N THR A 79 11.80 -10.03 -5.02
CA THR A 79 12.45 -11.06 -4.18
C THR A 79 11.45 -12.11 -3.71
N THR A 80 10.22 -11.70 -3.48
CA THR A 80 9.18 -12.55 -2.93
C THR A 80 8.58 -13.46 -4.00
N ALA A 81 8.45 -12.99 -5.25
CA ALA A 81 8.08 -13.83 -6.39
C ALA A 81 9.05 -15.03 -6.57
N VAL A 82 10.37 -14.80 -6.46
CA VAL A 82 11.40 -15.86 -6.60
C VAL A 82 11.29 -16.93 -5.50
N ARG A 83 10.90 -16.54 -4.28
CA ARG A 83 10.73 -17.48 -3.16
C ARG A 83 9.46 -18.32 -3.31
N GLY A 84 8.38 -17.76 -3.84
CA GLY A 84 7.16 -18.50 -4.18
C GLY A 84 7.42 -19.58 -5.24
N THR A 85 8.20 -19.27 -6.28
CA THR A 85 8.52 -20.23 -7.35
C THR A 85 9.39 -21.41 -6.88
N THR A 86 10.23 -21.23 -5.85
CA THR A 86 11.13 -22.29 -5.37
C THR A 86 10.45 -23.24 -4.37
N ALA A 87 9.37 -22.79 -3.70
CA ALA A 87 8.65 -23.59 -2.70
C ALA A 87 7.51 -24.46 -3.29
N ALA A 88 7.06 -24.19 -4.52
CA ALA A 88 5.85 -24.79 -5.11
C ALA A 88 6.07 -26.15 -5.81
N ASN A 89 6.82 -27.08 -5.21
CA ASN A 89 6.77 -28.51 -5.57
C ASN A 89 5.90 -29.27 -4.55
N GLY A 90 4.59 -29.02 -4.59
CA GLY A 90 3.58 -29.66 -3.73
C GLY A 90 2.14 -29.31 -4.14
N THR A 91 1.59 -30.09 -5.06
CA THR A 91 0.17 -30.27 -5.50
C THR A 91 -0.87 -29.91 -4.39
N THR A 92 -1.92 -29.06 -4.53
CA THR A 92 -3.02 -28.98 -5.52
C THR A 92 -3.92 -27.71 -5.35
N ALA A 93 -4.21 -27.04 -6.48
CA ALA A 93 -5.42 -26.34 -6.98
C ALA A 93 -6.19 -25.20 -6.26
N ALA A 94 -6.16 -24.04 -6.95
CA ALA A 94 -7.28 -23.27 -7.52
C ALA A 94 -7.94 -22.09 -6.75
N HIS A 95 -7.42 -20.87 -6.98
CA HIS A 95 -8.22 -19.72 -7.42
C HIS A 95 -7.36 -18.68 -8.14
N GLY A 96 -7.82 -18.21 -9.32
CA GLY A 96 -7.28 -17.04 -10.02
C GLY A 96 -6.24 -17.36 -11.12
N THR A 97 -6.65 -17.23 -12.37
CA THR A 97 -5.80 -17.37 -13.56
C THR A 97 -4.75 -16.27 -13.62
N ALA A 98 -3.53 -16.55 -13.17
CA ALA A 98 -2.35 -15.76 -13.51
C ALA A 98 -2.00 -16.01 -14.99
N ALA A 99 -2.31 -15.03 -15.85
CA ALA A 99 -1.78 -15.02 -17.19
C ALA A 99 -0.29 -14.66 -17.10
N ALA A 100 0.57 -15.61 -17.44
CA ALA A 100 2.01 -15.40 -17.48
C ALA A 100 2.37 -14.29 -18.49
N HIS A 101 2.54 -13.07 -18.01
CA HIS A 101 3.21 -12.02 -18.77
C HIS A 101 4.72 -12.20 -18.65
N GLY A 102 5.35 -12.40 -19.80
CA GLY A 102 6.77 -12.72 -19.92
C GLY A 102 7.67 -11.69 -19.25
N THR A 103 8.62 -12.20 -18.47
CA THR A 103 9.76 -11.44 -17.94
C THR A 103 10.54 -10.78 -19.07
N ALA A 104 10.42 -9.46 -19.20
CA ALA A 104 11.30 -8.64 -20.02
C ALA A 104 11.82 -7.45 -19.21
N GLY A 105 13.10 -7.49 -18.84
CA GLY A 105 13.87 -6.28 -18.50
C GLY A 105 14.32 -6.08 -17.05
N THR A 106 14.90 -7.07 -16.38
CA THR A 106 15.60 -6.86 -15.09
C THR A 106 16.99 -6.23 -15.33
N ALA A 107 17.02 -4.93 -15.63
CA ALA A 107 18.25 -4.15 -15.64
C ALA A 107 18.44 -3.45 -14.28
N GLY A 108 19.18 -4.11 -13.38
CA GLY A 108 19.93 -3.50 -12.28
C GLY A 108 19.15 -2.80 -11.16
N LYS A 109 18.62 -3.55 -10.19
CA LYS A 109 18.03 -3.01 -8.95
C LYS A 109 18.42 -3.91 -7.78
N THR A 110 19.55 -3.60 -7.14
CA THR A 110 20.21 -4.54 -6.22
C THR A 110 19.43 -4.65 -4.90
N PRO A 111 19.16 -5.86 -4.38
CA PRO A 111 18.51 -6.08 -3.07
C PRO A 111 19.23 -5.51 -1.84
N ALA A 112 20.43 -4.95 -2.02
CA ALA A 112 21.32 -4.52 -0.95
C ALA A 112 20.83 -3.27 -0.19
N ASP A 113 19.91 -2.49 -0.80
CA ASP A 113 19.38 -1.25 -0.20
C ASP A 113 18.02 -1.44 0.49
N VAL A 114 17.49 -2.67 0.54
CA VAL A 114 16.20 -2.96 1.17
C VAL A 114 16.38 -3.04 2.69
N PRO A 115 15.70 -2.19 3.49
CA PRO A 115 15.76 -2.30 4.95
C PRO A 115 15.32 -3.69 5.42
N GLY A 116 16.00 -4.26 6.42
CA GLY A 116 15.75 -5.63 6.87
C GLY A 116 14.31 -5.87 7.35
N GLU A 117 13.70 -4.86 7.97
CA GLU A 117 12.31 -4.91 8.42
C GLU A 117 11.30 -4.98 7.28
N VAL A 118 11.64 -4.41 6.12
CA VAL A 118 10.84 -4.40 4.91
C VAL A 118 10.87 -5.77 4.24
N ALA A 119 12.06 -6.35 4.08
CA ALA A 119 12.21 -7.71 3.55
C ALA A 119 11.49 -8.76 4.41
N ALA A 120 11.54 -8.62 5.74
CA ALA A 120 10.80 -9.47 6.67
C ALA A 120 9.29 -9.24 6.63
N GLY A 121 8.85 -8.04 6.24
CA GLY A 121 7.44 -7.67 6.17
C GLY A 121 6.68 -8.46 5.10
N ALA A 122 7.24 -8.62 3.91
CA ALA A 122 6.62 -9.42 2.86
C ALA A 122 6.48 -10.91 3.23
N VAL A 123 7.43 -11.46 3.99
CA VAL A 123 7.31 -12.84 4.53
C VAL A 123 6.17 -12.92 5.55
N ARG A 124 5.99 -11.87 6.38
CA ARG A 124 4.88 -11.81 7.34
C ARG A 124 3.52 -11.73 6.64
N TYR A 125 3.40 -11.06 5.49
CA TYR A 125 2.17 -11.05 4.70
C TYR A 125 1.74 -12.47 4.36
N GLY A 126 2.61 -13.27 3.74
CA GLY A 126 2.26 -14.64 3.34
C GLY A 126 1.91 -15.54 4.53
N ALA A 127 2.60 -15.37 5.66
CA ALA A 127 2.28 -16.11 6.89
C ALA A 127 0.94 -15.71 7.53
N ASP A 128 0.57 -14.43 7.46
CA ASP A 128 -0.67 -13.90 8.05
C ASP A 128 -1.89 -14.14 7.14
N ARG A 129 -1.68 -14.11 5.83
CA ARG A 129 -2.75 -14.14 4.84
C ARG A 129 -2.93 -15.47 4.14
N ASP A 130 -1.96 -16.38 4.24
CA ASP A 130 -1.89 -17.62 3.45
C ASP A 130 -1.98 -17.32 1.95
N GLU A 131 -1.33 -16.23 1.53
CA GLU A 131 -1.36 -15.69 0.17
C GLU A 131 0.06 -15.52 -0.36
N ASP A 132 0.17 -15.68 -1.68
CA ASP A 132 1.41 -15.39 -2.36
C ASP A 132 1.71 -13.88 -2.37
N PRO A 133 3.00 -13.51 -2.46
CA PRO A 133 3.40 -12.13 -2.66
C PRO A 133 2.86 -11.58 -3.99
N TRP A 134 2.52 -10.29 -3.98
CA TRP A 134 1.99 -9.62 -5.17
C TRP A 134 3.08 -9.34 -6.20
N ASP A 135 2.78 -9.59 -7.48
CA ASP A 135 3.54 -9.00 -8.58
C ASP A 135 3.34 -7.47 -8.59
N LEU A 136 4.39 -6.73 -8.99
CA LEU A 136 4.34 -5.27 -8.94
C LEU A 136 3.36 -4.69 -9.96
N GLN A 137 3.28 -5.23 -11.18
CA GLN A 137 2.34 -4.73 -12.19
C GLN A 137 0.92 -5.02 -11.75
N GLU A 138 0.63 -6.26 -11.35
CA GLU A 138 -0.70 -6.64 -10.85
C GLU A 138 -1.13 -5.75 -9.67
N TRP A 139 -0.24 -5.52 -8.72
CA TRP A 139 -0.48 -4.62 -7.60
C TRP A 139 -0.77 -3.18 -8.04
N LEU A 140 -0.04 -2.65 -9.03
CA LEU A 140 -0.28 -1.30 -9.56
C LEU A 140 -1.66 -1.18 -10.21
N PHE A 141 -2.10 -2.20 -10.98
CA PHE A 141 -3.43 -2.19 -11.60
C PHE A 141 -4.57 -2.15 -10.58
N CYS A 142 -4.38 -2.64 -9.35
CA CYS A 142 -5.37 -2.51 -8.27
C CYS A 142 -5.63 -1.06 -7.84
N PHE A 143 -4.78 -0.10 -8.22
CA PHE A 143 -4.98 1.31 -7.90
C PHE A 143 -5.93 2.04 -8.86
N ASP A 144 -6.49 1.35 -9.86
CA ASP A 144 -7.53 1.90 -10.72
C ASP A 144 -8.69 2.46 -9.86
N PRO A 145 -8.96 3.78 -9.91
CA PRO A 145 -10.02 4.40 -9.12
C PRO A 145 -11.43 3.88 -9.46
N GLN A 146 -11.62 3.21 -10.61
CA GLN A 146 -12.89 2.58 -10.99
C GLN A 146 -13.10 1.24 -10.25
N LEU A 147 -12.02 0.52 -9.97
CA LEU A 147 -12.04 -0.78 -9.30
C LEU A 147 -11.96 -0.63 -7.78
N ARG A 148 -11.11 0.30 -7.31
CA ARG A 148 -10.82 0.49 -5.90
C ARG A 148 -12.01 1.11 -5.17
N ARG A 149 -12.44 0.49 -4.07
CA ARG A 149 -13.60 0.93 -3.29
C ARG A 149 -13.26 2.01 -2.26
N TRP A 150 -11.99 2.19 -1.94
CA TRP A 150 -11.50 3.18 -0.97
C TRP A 150 -10.64 4.26 -1.61
N ARG A 151 -10.43 5.35 -0.88
CA ARG A 151 -9.43 6.39 -1.18
C ARG A 151 -8.58 6.66 0.03
N TRP A 152 -7.32 7.02 -0.20
CA TRP A 152 -6.46 7.46 0.88
C TRP A 152 -7.07 8.70 1.55
N TRP A 153 -7.27 8.64 2.86
CA TRP A 153 -7.61 9.80 3.67
C TRP A 153 -6.37 10.35 4.36
N ASP A 154 -5.78 9.61 5.29
CA ASP A 154 -4.61 10.07 6.06
C ASP A 154 -3.89 8.88 6.70
N ALA A 155 -2.73 9.11 7.30
CA ALA A 155 -2.15 8.22 8.29
C ALA A 155 -1.91 9.00 9.58
N THR A 156 -2.24 8.44 10.73
CA THR A 156 -2.02 9.04 12.05
C THR A 156 -1.33 8.08 13.00
N THR A 157 -0.77 8.63 14.08
CA THR A 157 -0.12 7.87 15.16
C THR A 157 -0.73 8.29 16.49
N PRO A 158 -1.76 7.57 17.00
CA PRO A 158 -2.45 7.96 18.22
C PRO A 158 -1.59 7.84 19.49
N ASP A 159 -0.67 6.88 19.52
CA ASP A 159 0.07 6.47 20.72
C ASP A 159 1.60 6.49 20.53
N GLY A 160 2.10 6.93 19.37
CA GLY A 160 3.53 6.94 19.06
C GLY A 160 4.12 5.57 18.72
N HIS A 161 3.28 4.53 18.62
CA HIS A 161 3.72 3.15 18.36
C HIS A 161 2.94 2.49 17.23
N THR A 162 1.67 2.84 17.09
CA THR A 162 0.74 2.31 16.09
C THR A 162 0.53 3.34 14.99
N VAL A 163 0.38 2.87 13.74
CA VAL A 163 -0.11 3.72 12.64
C VAL A 163 -1.55 3.33 12.31
N LEU A 164 -2.45 4.31 12.31
CA LEU A 164 -3.79 4.17 11.75
C LEU A 164 -3.79 4.73 10.32
N VAL A 165 -4.04 3.86 9.35
CA VAL A 165 -4.19 4.23 7.93
C VAL A 165 -5.67 4.45 7.65
N TRP A 166 -6.07 5.72 7.55
CA TRP A 166 -7.44 6.14 7.35
C TRP A 166 -7.82 6.12 5.87
N LEU A 167 -9.01 5.58 5.61
CA LEU A 167 -9.57 5.38 4.29
C LEU A 167 -10.95 6.00 4.20
N ASP A 168 -11.20 6.75 3.13
CA ASP A 168 -12.55 7.16 2.73
C ASP A 168 -13.19 6.00 1.95
N THR A 169 -14.27 5.42 2.49
CA THR A 169 -14.97 4.28 1.87
C THR A 169 -16.12 4.70 0.97
N ARG A 170 -16.40 6.01 0.86
CA ARG A 170 -17.55 6.57 0.11
C ARG A 170 -18.90 5.97 0.52
N GLY A 171 -19.03 5.52 1.78
CA GLY A 171 -20.25 4.94 2.33
C GLY A 171 -20.28 3.41 2.37
N GLU A 172 -19.26 2.75 1.82
CA GLU A 172 -19.16 1.28 1.90
C GLU A 172 -18.77 0.84 3.32
N THR A 173 -19.42 -0.22 3.82
CA THR A 173 -19.19 -0.77 5.17
C THR A 173 -18.12 -1.85 5.18
N VAL A 174 -17.90 -2.52 4.04
CA VAL A 174 -16.86 -3.53 3.84
C VAL A 174 -16.16 -3.20 2.53
N ILE A 175 -14.84 -3.04 2.58
CA ILE A 175 -14.02 -2.75 1.40
C ILE A 175 -12.93 -3.81 1.26
N PRO A 176 -12.74 -4.40 0.07
CA PRO A 176 -11.50 -5.12 -0.22
C PRO A 176 -10.35 -4.10 -0.20
N CYS A 177 -9.23 -4.48 0.42
CA CYS A 177 -8.04 -3.64 0.52
C CYS A 177 -6.76 -4.48 0.68
N GLU A 178 -6.73 -5.67 0.08
CA GLU A 178 -5.58 -6.58 0.18
C GLU A 178 -4.34 -5.97 -0.46
N GLU A 179 -4.50 -5.20 -1.54
CA GLU A 179 -3.44 -4.39 -2.16
C GLU A 179 -2.83 -3.39 -1.15
N LEU A 180 -3.65 -2.83 -0.25
CA LEU A 180 -3.18 -1.93 0.79
C LEU A 180 -2.54 -2.69 1.95
N ARG A 181 -3.04 -3.87 2.32
CA ARG A 181 -2.39 -4.73 3.31
C ARG A 181 -1.02 -5.20 2.85
N TRP A 182 -0.91 -5.64 1.60
CA TRP A 182 0.35 -5.99 0.98
C TRP A 182 1.33 -4.82 1.10
N ALA A 183 0.92 -3.63 0.68
CA ALA A 183 1.76 -2.43 0.78
C ALA A 183 2.19 -2.14 2.23
N ALA A 184 1.28 -2.29 3.20
CA ALA A 184 1.61 -2.11 4.62
C ALA A 184 2.68 -3.11 5.10
N TYR A 185 2.51 -4.40 4.80
CA TYR A 185 3.50 -5.42 5.14
C TYR A 185 4.83 -5.18 4.41
N ALA A 186 4.81 -4.92 3.11
CA ALA A 186 5.99 -4.61 2.33
C ALA A 186 6.65 -3.27 2.73
N CYS A 187 6.00 -2.40 3.50
CA CYS A 187 6.61 -1.23 4.14
C CYS A 187 7.22 -1.51 5.52
N GLY A 188 7.10 -2.75 6.02
CA GLY A 188 7.68 -3.18 7.30
C GLY A 188 6.67 -3.36 8.44
N ALA A 189 5.38 -3.57 8.15
CA ALA A 189 4.42 -3.91 9.19
C ALA A 189 4.80 -5.25 9.87
N ARG A 190 4.59 -5.32 11.18
CA ARG A 190 4.57 -6.54 11.98
C ARG A 190 3.21 -7.23 11.88
N SER A 191 2.14 -6.45 12.00
CA SER A 191 0.75 -6.91 11.93
C SER A 191 -0.12 -5.81 11.31
N VAL A 192 -1.20 -6.22 10.65
CA VAL A 192 -2.21 -5.31 10.08
C VAL A 192 -3.61 -5.82 10.43
N THR A 193 -4.36 -5.03 11.20
CA THR A 193 -5.74 -5.34 11.62
C THR A 193 -6.73 -4.36 11.00
N GLY A 194 -7.96 -4.82 10.74
CA GLY A 194 -9.02 -3.99 10.14
C GLY A 194 -9.38 -4.46 8.72
N PRO A 195 -10.06 -3.64 7.90
CA PRO A 195 -10.48 -2.26 8.19
C PRO A 195 -11.45 -2.17 9.38
N LEU A 196 -11.18 -1.25 10.31
CA LEU A 196 -11.96 -1.02 11.52
C LEU A 196 -12.79 0.26 11.38
N PRO A 197 -14.12 0.21 11.56
CA PRO A 197 -14.93 1.43 11.60
C PRO A 197 -14.56 2.23 12.86
N LEU A 198 -13.92 3.38 12.69
CA LEU A 198 -13.53 4.28 13.78
C LEU A 198 -14.23 5.64 13.63
N PRO A 199 -14.60 6.30 14.74
CA PRO A 199 -15.13 7.65 14.70
C PRO A 199 -14.13 8.61 14.05
N VAL A 200 -14.60 9.47 13.16
CA VAL A 200 -13.70 10.39 12.47
C VAL A 200 -13.15 11.49 13.37
N GLU A 201 -13.80 11.71 14.51
CA GLU A 201 -13.33 12.56 15.59
C GLU A 201 -12.00 12.05 16.18
N ASP A 202 -11.75 10.73 16.12
CA ASP A 202 -10.46 10.17 16.53
C ASP A 202 -9.36 10.62 15.58
N TRP A 203 -9.56 10.52 14.26
CA TRP A 203 -8.64 11.07 13.27
C TRP A 203 -8.37 12.56 13.51
N ARG A 204 -9.43 13.35 13.76
CA ARG A 204 -9.30 14.81 13.97
C ARG A 204 -8.39 15.16 15.14
N ARG A 205 -8.41 14.37 16.22
CA ARG A 205 -7.58 14.58 17.42
C ARG A 205 -6.15 14.08 17.28
N GLN A 206 -5.87 13.23 16.30
CA GLN A 206 -4.56 12.58 16.15
C GLN A 206 -3.68 13.33 15.14
N PRO A 207 -2.39 13.50 15.43
CA PRO A 207 -1.45 14.07 14.47
C PRO A 207 -1.26 13.13 13.27
N SER A 208 -1.13 13.71 12.07
CA SER A 208 -0.77 12.95 10.88
C SER A 208 0.67 12.43 11.02
N ALA A 209 0.88 11.17 10.63
CA ALA A 209 2.17 10.49 10.64
C ALA A 209 2.83 10.56 9.25
N GLY A 210 4.15 10.62 9.21
CA GLY A 210 4.95 10.43 7.99
C GLY A 210 4.86 11.55 6.95
N LEU A 211 4.34 12.73 7.33
CA LEU A 211 4.32 13.89 6.44
C LEU A 211 5.75 14.39 6.16
N PRO A 212 6.04 14.85 4.93
CA PRO A 212 7.35 15.43 4.62
C PRO A 212 7.73 16.57 5.58
N GLY A 213 8.91 16.49 6.19
CA GLY A 213 9.40 17.51 7.12
C GLY A 213 8.85 17.44 8.55
N ALA A 214 7.99 16.47 8.88
CA ALA A 214 7.65 16.18 10.27
C ALA A 214 8.86 15.56 10.99
N PRO A 215 9.12 15.89 12.27
CA PRO A 215 10.16 15.23 13.03
C PRO A 215 9.83 13.73 13.17
N ALA A 216 10.85 12.88 12.98
CA ALA A 216 10.80 11.47 13.33
C ALA A 216 10.86 11.30 14.84
#